data_AF-A0A1V1NXU6-F1
#
_entry.id   AF-A0A1V1NXU6-F1
#
_cell.length_a   1.000
_cell.length_b   1.000
_cell.length_c   1.000
_cell.angle_alpha   90.00
_cell.angle_beta   90.00
_cell.angle_gamma   90.00
#
_symmetry.space_group_name_H-M   'P 1'
#
loop_
_entity.id
_entity.type
_entity.pdbx_description
1 polymer ?
#
loop_
_entity_poly.entity_id
_entity_poly.type
_entity_poly.pdbx_seq_one_letter_code
_entity_poly.pdbx_strand_id
1 'polypeptide(L)'
;MNNILIVESKNDELFLRTVVDHLNLKNIQVDNRPICHIHDYQCLEGLNLNKLILRFEALKNALPKRDIQSVGVILDHDGKKNERFKLINDAIQIVFDSEQLIEDTSQFINISARHGANTYVFKLSCFLVNVQEKGELETLLKTIKTKPSVYADCLYKWKECVKNHFNSETEIKNDKI
;
A
#
# COMPACT_ATOMS: atom_id res chain seq x y z
N MET A 1 -3.67 -22.47 5.57
CA MET A 1 -2.45 -21.71 5.27
C MET A 1 -2.87 -20.34 4.73
N ASN A 2 -2.88 -19.31 5.59
CA ASN A 2 -3.35 -17.98 5.18
C ASN A 2 -2.17 -17.03 5.03
N ASN A 3 -2.10 -16.37 3.87
CA ASN A 3 -1.17 -15.31 3.58
C ASN A 3 -1.92 -13.98 3.62
N ILE A 4 -1.39 -12.95 4.28
CA ILE A 4 -2.03 -11.63 4.26
C ILE A 4 -1.18 -10.62 3.50
N LEU A 5 -1.86 -9.79 2.71
CA LEU A 5 -1.27 -8.63 2.06
C LEU A 5 -1.72 -7.36 2.79
N ILE A 6 -0.75 -6.64 3.35
CA ILE A 6 -0.92 -5.29 3.88
C ILE A 6 -0.52 -4.32 2.77
N VAL A 7 -1.35 -3.31 2.54
CA VAL A 7 -1.19 -2.37 1.44
C VAL A 7 -1.20 -0.94 1.97
N GLU A 8 -0.56 -0.04 1.23
CA GLU A 8 -0.45 1.38 1.60
C GLU A 8 -1.81 2.07 1.65
N SER A 9 -2.58 2.02 0.56
CA SER A 9 -3.81 2.82 0.43
C SER A 9 -5.07 1.99 0.15
N LYS A 10 -6.22 2.67 0.21
CA LYS A 10 -7.51 2.06 -0.15
C LYS A 10 -7.59 1.68 -1.64
N ASN A 11 -6.92 2.42 -2.51
CA ASN A 11 -6.91 2.13 -3.94
C ASN A 11 -6.14 0.82 -4.22
N ASP A 12 -5.00 0.64 -3.55
CA ASP A 12 -4.19 -0.58 -3.66
C ASP A 12 -4.95 -1.80 -3.13
N GLU A 13 -5.69 -1.63 -2.02
CA GLU A 13 -6.53 -2.69 -1.46
C GLU A 13 -7.56 -3.17 -2.49
N LEU A 14 -8.30 -2.23 -3.11
CA LEU A 14 -9.34 -2.55 -4.07
C LEU A 14 -8.76 -3.22 -5.31
N PHE A 15 -7.65 -2.71 -5.82
CA PHE A 15 -6.98 -3.27 -6.98
C PHE A 15 -6.46 -4.68 -6.71
N LEU A 16 -5.64 -4.86 -5.66
CA LEU A 16 -5.03 -6.15 -5.35
C LEU A 16 -6.08 -7.20 -4.98
N ARG A 17 -7.17 -6.80 -4.32
CA ARG A 17 -8.29 -7.71 -4.08
C ARG A 17 -8.92 -8.17 -5.39
N THR A 18 -9.17 -7.25 -6.31
CA THR A 18 -9.70 -7.57 -7.63
C THR A 18 -8.78 -8.53 -8.39
N VAL A 19 -7.46 -8.33 -8.31
CA VAL A 19 -6.46 -9.22 -8.93
C VAL A 19 -6.47 -10.61 -8.27
N VAL A 20 -6.47 -10.68 -6.94
CA VAL A 20 -6.53 -11.94 -6.18
C VAL A 20 -7.78 -12.74 -6.53
N ASP A 21 -8.93 -12.07 -6.60
CA ASP A 21 -10.21 -12.68 -6.97
C ASP A 21 -10.20 -13.15 -8.42
N HIS A 22 -9.70 -12.32 -9.35
CA HIS A 22 -9.60 -12.66 -10.77
C HIS A 22 -8.69 -13.87 -11.02
N LEU A 23 -7.58 -13.97 -10.28
CA LEU A 23 -6.63 -15.08 -10.37
C LEU A 23 -7.06 -16.30 -9.52
N ASN A 24 -8.18 -16.21 -8.80
CA ASN A 24 -8.73 -17.27 -7.95
C ASN A 24 -7.74 -17.78 -6.88
N LEU A 25 -7.01 -16.86 -6.24
CA LEU A 25 -5.98 -17.19 -5.25
C LEU A 25 -6.60 -17.37 -3.85
N LYS A 26 -6.96 -18.61 -3.50
CA LYS A 26 -7.73 -18.93 -2.30
C LYS A 26 -7.02 -18.72 -0.95
N ASN A 27 -5.69 -18.67 -0.96
CA ASN A 27 -4.87 -18.62 0.27
C ASN A 27 -4.32 -17.22 0.57
N ILE A 28 -4.74 -16.20 -0.20
CA ILE A 28 -4.27 -14.82 -0.05
C ILE A 28 -5.45 -13.95 0.37
N GLN A 29 -5.25 -13.21 1.45
CA GLN A 29 -6.20 -12.22 1.93
C GLN A 29 -5.56 -10.83 1.85
N VAL A 30 -6.12 -9.95 1.02
CA VAL A 30 -5.79 -8.52 1.07
C VAL A 30 -6.49 -7.92 2.28
N ASP A 31 -5.69 -7.45 3.23
CA ASP A 31 -6.21 -6.91 4.48
C ASP A 31 -7.07 -5.67 4.19
N ASN A 32 -8.24 -5.59 4.84
CA ASN A 32 -9.26 -4.57 4.56
C ASN A 32 -9.01 -3.23 5.30
N ARG A 33 -7.85 -3.13 5.95
CA ARG A 33 -7.40 -1.95 6.68
C ARG A 33 -6.06 -1.50 6.08
N PRO A 34 -6.05 -0.70 5.02
CA PRO A 34 -4.81 -0.17 4.47
C PRO A 34 -4.05 0.65 5.54
N ILE A 35 -2.75 0.85 5.34
CA ILE A 35 -1.93 1.64 6.28
C ILE A 35 -2.43 3.09 6.35
N CYS A 36 -2.86 3.62 5.21
CA CYS A 36 -3.38 4.97 5.05
C CYS A 36 -4.85 4.96 4.66
N HIS A 37 -5.68 5.65 5.45
CA HIS A 37 -7.08 5.90 5.14
C HIS A 37 -7.28 7.26 4.46
N ILE A 38 -8.41 7.44 3.76
CA ILE A 38 -8.72 8.67 3.00
C ILE A 38 -8.83 9.91 3.91
N HIS A 39 -9.24 9.73 5.17
CA HIS A 39 -9.42 10.83 6.14
C HIS A 39 -8.19 11.08 7.00
N ASP A 40 -7.09 10.40 6.70
CA ASP A 40 -5.95 10.30 7.58
C ASP A 40 -4.93 11.36 7.17
N TYR A 41 -5.11 12.59 7.68
CA TYR A 41 -4.29 13.76 7.30
C TYR A 41 -2.78 13.52 7.43
N GLN A 42 -2.35 12.68 8.38
CA GLN A 42 -0.94 12.28 8.54
C GLN A 42 -0.38 11.50 7.34
N CYS A 43 -1.23 10.89 6.51
CA CYS A 43 -0.82 10.24 5.27
C CYS A 43 -0.71 11.19 4.08
N LEU A 44 -1.16 12.45 4.22
CA LEU A 44 -0.95 13.48 3.19
C LEU A 44 0.54 13.89 3.09
N GLU A 45 1.31 13.67 4.16
CA GLU A 45 2.78 13.81 4.17
C GLU A 45 3.50 12.49 3.79
N GLY A 46 2.75 11.44 3.46
CA GLY A 46 3.24 10.12 3.09
C GLY A 46 3.10 9.05 4.19
N LEU A 47 3.64 7.86 3.92
CA LEU A 47 3.58 6.71 4.83
C LEU A 47 4.24 7.03 6.19
N ASN A 48 3.54 6.69 7.27
CA ASN A 48 3.95 7.01 8.63
C ASN A 48 4.36 5.74 9.41
N LEU A 49 5.54 5.76 10.03
CA LEU A 49 6.08 4.65 10.83
C LEU A 49 5.08 4.17 11.91
N ASN A 50 4.46 5.09 12.66
CA ASN A 50 3.51 4.75 13.72
C ASN A 50 2.30 3.99 13.17
N LYS A 51 1.85 4.30 11.96
CA LYS A 51 0.73 3.58 11.33
C LYS A 51 1.12 2.17 10.94
N LEU A 52 2.33 1.98 10.41
CA LEU A 52 2.82 0.63 10.12
C LEU A 52 3.00 -0.18 11.42
N ILE A 53 3.50 0.44 12.49
CA ILE A 53 3.57 -0.18 13.82
C ILE A 53 2.18 -0.61 14.30
N LEU A 54 1.19 0.28 14.27
CA LEU A 54 -0.19 -0.05 14.67
C LEU A 54 -0.77 -1.18 13.82
N ARG A 55 -0.45 -1.20 12.52
CA ARG A 55 -0.86 -2.24 11.58
C ARG A 55 -0.24 -3.59 11.93
N PHE A 56 1.05 -3.62 12.26
CA PHE A 56 1.78 -4.80 12.72
C PHE A 56 1.32 -5.27 14.11
N GLU A 57 1.01 -4.37 15.04
CA GLU A 57 0.43 -4.73 16.33
C GLU A 57 -0.96 -5.36 16.16
N ALA A 58 -1.79 -4.81 15.28
CA ALA A 58 -3.08 -5.43 14.94
C ALA A 58 -2.91 -6.83 14.32
N LEU A 59 -1.88 -7.03 13.49
CA LEU A 59 -1.51 -8.33 12.94
C LEU A 59 -1.05 -9.30 14.05
N LYS A 60 -0.16 -8.85 14.94
CA LYS A 60 0.34 -9.61 16.11
C LYS A 60 -0.80 -10.11 16.99
N ASN A 61 -1.76 -9.24 17.28
CA ASN A 61 -2.98 -9.58 18.04
C ASN A 61 -3.91 -10.56 17.31
N ALA A 62 -3.78 -10.71 15.99
CA ALA A 62 -4.56 -11.64 15.19
C ALA A 62 -3.91 -13.04 15.08
N LEU A 63 -2.60 -13.16 15.31
CA LEU A 63 -1.85 -14.43 15.24
C LEU A 63 -2.47 -15.57 16.08
N PRO A 64 -2.97 -15.34 17.31
CA PRO A 64 -3.60 -16.42 18.09
C PRO A 64 -4.91 -16.96 17.49
N LYS A 65 -5.55 -16.18 16.61
CA LYS A 65 -6.87 -16.49 16.04
C LYS A 65 -6.78 -16.96 14.59
N ARG A 66 -5.60 -16.85 13.95
CA ARG A 66 -5.40 -17.08 12.53
C ARG A 66 -4.07 -17.79 12.30
N ASP A 67 -4.11 -18.88 11.54
CA ASP A 67 -2.91 -19.56 11.04
C ASP A 67 -2.28 -18.74 9.89
N ILE A 68 -1.54 -17.70 10.26
CA ILE A 68 -0.84 -16.80 9.34
C ILE A 68 0.55 -17.34 9.07
N GLN A 69 0.83 -17.64 7.80
CA GLN A 69 2.11 -18.22 7.39
C GLN A 69 3.04 -17.21 6.79
N SER A 70 2.48 -16.28 6.02
CA SER A 70 3.26 -15.21 5.43
C SER A 70 2.48 -13.91 5.37
N VAL A 71 3.25 -12.82 5.41
CA VAL A 71 2.76 -11.45 5.34
C VAL A 71 3.54 -10.75 4.25
N GLY A 72 2.82 -10.19 3.27
CA GLY A 72 3.38 -9.30 2.27
C GLY A 72 3.00 -7.85 2.59
N VAL A 73 3.97 -6.94 2.54
CA VAL A 73 3.74 -5.50 2.67
C VAL A 73 3.98 -4.85 1.31
N ILE A 74 2.97 -4.18 0.76
CA ILE A 74 3.05 -3.52 -0.54
C ILE A 74 2.94 -2.01 -0.32
N LEU A 75 4.00 -1.30 -0.69
CA LEU A 75 4.13 0.16 -0.55
C LEU A 75 4.52 0.78 -1.88
N ASP A 76 4.25 2.06 -2.04
CA ASP A 76 4.72 2.82 -3.19
C ASP A 76 6.21 3.17 -3.06
N HIS A 77 6.95 3.04 -4.15
CA HIS A 77 8.38 3.29 -4.17
C HIS A 77 8.72 4.79 -4.09
N ASP A 78 8.06 5.62 -4.91
CA ASP A 78 8.24 7.08 -5.02
C ASP A 78 9.68 7.60 -5.10
N GLY A 79 10.62 6.75 -5.56
CA GLY A 79 12.05 7.07 -5.56
C GLY A 79 12.69 7.03 -4.16
N LYS A 80 11.98 6.53 -3.15
CA LYS A 80 12.35 6.50 -1.74
C LYS A 80 12.70 5.08 -1.24
N LYS A 81 13.23 4.20 -2.11
CA LYS A 81 13.53 2.79 -1.81
C LYS A 81 14.09 2.55 -0.40
N ASN A 82 15.19 3.24 -0.10
CA ASN A 82 15.94 3.07 1.14
C ASN A 82 15.15 3.56 2.36
N GLU A 83 14.40 4.66 2.21
CA GLU A 83 13.51 5.16 3.27
C GLU A 83 12.36 4.17 3.53
N ARG A 84 11.78 3.57 2.48
CA ARG A 84 10.72 2.57 2.61
C ARG A 84 11.22 1.30 3.31
N PHE A 85 12.39 0.77 2.93
CA PHE A 85 12.99 -0.37 3.63
C PHE A 85 13.32 -0.05 5.07
N LYS A 86 13.90 1.12 5.34
CA LYS A 86 14.17 1.56 6.71
C LYS A 86 12.88 1.61 7.54
N LEU A 87 11.82 2.23 7.01
CA LEU A 87 10.54 2.33 7.69
C LEU A 87 9.94 0.95 8.01
N ILE A 88 9.99 0.01 7.06
CA ILE A 88 9.52 -1.37 7.28
C ILE A 88 10.36 -2.06 8.35
N ASN A 89 11.69 -2.01 8.24
CA ASN A 89 12.61 -2.65 9.16
C ASN A 89 12.47 -2.08 10.59
N ASP A 90 12.37 -0.76 10.73
CA ASP A 90 12.14 -0.08 12.01
C ASP A 90 10.82 -0.58 12.63
N ALA A 91 9.73 -0.66 11.86
CA ALA A 91 8.45 -1.17 12.35
C ALA A 91 8.51 -2.65 12.75
N ILE A 92 9.24 -3.48 11.99
CA ILE A 92 9.46 -4.89 12.31
C ILE A 92 10.18 -5.03 13.65
N GLN A 93 11.29 -4.31 13.84
CA GLN A 93 12.10 -4.37 15.05
C GLN A 93 11.35 -3.85 16.29
N ILE A 94 10.39 -2.94 16.12
CA ILE A 94 9.57 -2.43 17.21
C ILE A 94 8.50 -3.45 17.66
N VAL A 95 7.86 -4.13 16.72
CA VAL A 95 6.67 -4.97 17.01
C VAL A 95 6.99 -6.45 17.17
N PHE A 96 8.00 -6.92 16.44
CA PHE A 96 8.35 -8.33 16.30
C PHE A 96 9.79 -8.62 16.75
N ASP A 97 10.04 -9.89 17.05
CA ASP A 97 11.37 -10.42 17.34
C ASP A 97 11.98 -10.91 16.01
N SER A 98 12.87 -10.11 15.42
CA SER A 98 13.60 -10.44 14.19
C SER A 98 15.06 -9.98 14.24
N GLU A 99 15.97 -10.88 13.88
CA GLU A 99 17.39 -10.56 13.63
C GLU A 99 17.66 -10.25 12.15
N GLN A 100 16.70 -10.56 11.28
CA GLN A 100 16.81 -10.35 9.84
C GLN A 100 16.19 -9.02 9.44
N LEU A 101 16.84 -8.35 8.49
CA LEU A 101 16.36 -7.14 7.84
C LEU A 101 15.96 -7.45 6.40
N ILE A 102 14.97 -6.73 5.91
CA ILE A 102 14.65 -6.73 4.48
C ILE A 102 15.66 -5.82 3.78
N GLU A 103 16.36 -6.37 2.80
CA GLU A 103 17.34 -5.63 1.99
C GLU A 103 16.87 -5.45 0.54
N ASP A 104 15.95 -6.31 0.08
CA ASP A 104 15.35 -6.17 -1.25
C ASP A 104 13.87 -6.57 -1.31
N THR A 105 13.21 -6.17 -2.39
CA THR A 105 11.81 -6.51 -2.65
C THR A 105 11.66 -8.00 -2.94
N SER A 106 10.52 -8.58 -2.56
CA SER A 106 10.18 -10.00 -2.74
C SER A 106 11.09 -10.99 -2.00
N GLN A 107 11.99 -10.50 -1.13
CA GLN A 107 12.76 -11.32 -0.22
C GLN A 107 11.90 -11.71 0.99
N PHE A 108 11.89 -12.98 1.36
CA PHE A 108 11.27 -13.43 2.60
C PHE A 108 12.28 -13.48 3.73
N ILE A 109 11.90 -12.92 4.87
CA ILE A 109 12.61 -13.08 6.14
C ILE A 109 11.74 -13.83 7.15
N ASN A 110 12.36 -14.55 8.07
CA ASN A 110 11.64 -15.23 9.15
C ASN A 110 11.45 -14.26 10.32
N ILE A 111 10.20 -14.15 10.77
CA ILE A 111 9.79 -13.29 11.87
C ILE A 111 9.23 -14.16 12.98
N SER A 112 9.54 -13.81 14.23
CA SER A 112 8.86 -14.34 15.39
C SER A 112 8.12 -13.24 16.14
N ALA A 113 6.98 -13.57 16.73
CA ALA A 113 6.17 -12.63 17.49
C ALA A 113 5.67 -13.29 18.76
N ARG A 114 5.96 -12.67 19.91
CA ARG A 114 5.43 -13.08 21.20
C ARG A 114 4.06 -12.47 21.42
N HIS A 115 3.09 -13.29 21.83
CA HIS A 115 1.80 -12.83 22.28
C HIS A 115 1.36 -13.67 23.50
N GLY A 116 1.42 -13.06 24.69
CA GLY A 116 1.29 -13.76 25.96
C GLY A 116 2.48 -14.71 26.17
N ALA A 117 2.20 -15.97 26.52
CA ALA A 117 3.22 -17.00 26.69
C ALA A 117 3.62 -17.72 25.39
N ASN A 118 2.96 -17.42 24.27
CA ASN A 118 3.15 -18.12 23.01
C ASN A 118 4.04 -17.33 22.05
N THR A 119 4.86 -18.04 21.29
CA THR A 119 5.64 -17.49 20.18
C THR A 119 5.07 -18.01 18.86
N TYR A 120 4.80 -17.10 17.93
CA TYR A 120 4.31 -17.40 16.61
C TYR A 120 5.40 -17.09 15.60
N VAL A 121 5.59 -17.96 14.60
CA VAL A 121 6.62 -17.81 13.58
C VAL A 121 5.96 -17.74 12.21
N PHE A 122 6.34 -16.77 11.40
CA PHE A 122 5.82 -16.56 10.06
C PHE A 122 6.87 -15.89 9.17
N LYS A 123 6.63 -15.86 7.86
CA LYS A 123 7.50 -15.18 6.91
C LYS A 123 6.98 -13.78 6.60
N LEU A 124 7.86 -12.81 6.44
CA LEU A 124 7.50 -11.47 6.01
C LEU A 124 8.30 -11.10 4.75
N SER A 125 7.62 -10.49 3.79
CA SER A 125 8.25 -9.91 2.60
C SER A 125 7.64 -8.54 2.30
N CYS A 126 8.33 -7.72 1.51
CA CYS A 126 7.77 -6.49 1.01
C CYS A 126 7.95 -6.34 -0.50
N PHE A 127 7.07 -5.57 -1.13
CA PHE A 127 7.18 -5.19 -2.53
C PHE A 127 6.97 -3.68 -2.64
N LEU A 128 7.89 -3.01 -3.32
CA LEU A 128 7.79 -1.58 -3.58
C LEU A 128 7.30 -1.36 -5.01
N VAL A 129 6.05 -0.93 -5.14
CA VAL A 129 5.40 -0.66 -6.43
C VAL A 129 6.16 0.45 -7.14
N ASN A 130 6.58 0.19 -8.37
CA ASN A 130 7.29 1.16 -9.19
C ASN A 130 7.06 0.90 -10.69
N VAL A 131 7.20 1.96 -11.48
CA VAL A 131 7.36 1.89 -12.94
C VAL A 131 8.66 2.61 -13.30
N GLN A 132 9.72 1.88 -13.66
CA GLN A 132 11.06 2.48 -13.88
C GLN A 132 11.57 3.23 -12.64
N GLU A 133 11.47 2.61 -11.46
CA GLU A 133 11.92 3.18 -10.17
C GLU A 133 11.16 4.44 -9.70
N LYS A 134 10.14 4.89 -10.45
CA LYS A 134 9.31 6.04 -10.13
C LYS A 134 7.82 5.70 -10.30
N GLY A 135 6.98 6.35 -9.51
CA GLY A 135 5.52 6.24 -9.62
C GLY A 135 4.89 5.07 -8.86
N GLU A 136 3.57 5.17 -8.72
CA GLU A 136 2.69 4.34 -7.90
C GLU A 136 1.87 3.37 -8.76
N LEU A 137 0.96 2.63 -8.12
CA LEU A 137 0.02 1.73 -8.81
C LEU A 137 -0.73 2.40 -9.97
N GLU A 138 -1.20 3.64 -9.83
CA GLU A 138 -1.92 4.33 -10.90
C GLU A 138 -1.06 4.50 -12.16
N THR A 139 0.25 4.72 -11.98
CA THR A 139 1.20 4.84 -13.09
C THR A 139 1.28 3.53 -13.85
N LEU A 140 1.39 2.41 -13.14
CA LEU A 140 1.39 1.07 -13.73
C LEU A 140 0.11 0.80 -14.51
N LEU A 141 -1.05 1.16 -13.95
CA LEU A 141 -2.35 0.97 -14.61
C LEU A 141 -2.47 1.81 -15.89
N LYS A 142 -1.97 3.05 -15.89
CA LYS A 142 -1.92 3.90 -17.08
C LYS A 142 -0.99 3.32 -18.15
N THR A 143 0.15 2.77 -17.76
CA THR A 143 1.09 2.11 -18.69
C THR A 143 0.50 0.83 -19.29
N ILE A 144 -0.23 0.04 -18.50
CA ILE A 144 -0.87 -1.21 -18.96
C ILE A 144 -2.11 -0.95 -19.85
N LYS A 145 -2.64 0.29 -19.90
CA LYS A 145 -3.77 0.64 -20.76
C LYS A 145 -3.38 0.49 -22.25
N THR A 146 -3.61 -0.70 -22.79
CA THR A 146 -3.31 -1.06 -24.19
C THR A 146 -4.47 -0.76 -25.14
N LYS A 147 -5.65 -0.38 -24.62
CA LYS A 147 -6.84 -0.04 -25.42
C LYS A 147 -7.56 1.22 -24.88
N PRO A 148 -8.25 1.99 -25.73
CA PRO A 148 -9.13 3.06 -25.31
C PRO A 148 -10.17 2.53 -24.30
N SER A 149 -10.47 3.31 -23.27
CA SER A 149 -11.41 2.93 -22.22
C SER A 149 -12.25 4.15 -21.87
N VAL A 150 -13.57 4.01 -22.03
CA VAL A 150 -14.55 5.08 -21.79
C VAL A 150 -14.43 5.61 -20.35
N TYR A 151 -14.07 4.76 -19.40
CA TYR A 151 -13.89 5.13 -17.99
C TYR A 151 -12.63 5.99 -17.75
N ALA A 152 -11.55 5.75 -18.49
CA ALA A 152 -10.37 6.60 -18.44
C ALA A 152 -10.58 7.91 -19.21
N ASP A 153 -11.43 7.90 -20.24
CA ASP A 153 -11.84 9.09 -20.97
C ASP A 153 -12.75 9.98 -20.10
N CYS A 154 -13.57 9.39 -19.21
CA CYS A 154 -14.27 10.13 -18.16
C CYS A 154 -13.30 10.87 -17.24
N LEU A 155 -12.17 10.25 -16.87
CA LEU A 155 -11.14 10.91 -16.04
C LEU A 155 -10.50 12.09 -16.77
N TYR A 156 -10.24 11.94 -18.08
CA TYR A 156 -9.71 13.02 -18.91
C TYR A 156 -10.71 14.17 -19.06
N LYS A 157 -11.99 13.84 -19.31
CA LYS A 157 -13.08 14.83 -19.32
C LYS A 157 -13.25 15.52 -17.97
N TRP A 158 -13.02 14.82 -16.87
CA TRP A 158 -13.04 15.39 -15.53
C TRP A 158 -11.90 16.39 -15.34
N LYS A 159 -10.68 16.03 -15.77
CA LYS A 159 -9.52 16.93 -15.76
C LYS A 159 -9.74 18.17 -16.63
N GLU A 160 -10.34 18.01 -17.81
CA GLU A 160 -10.73 19.13 -18.67
C GLU A 160 -11.80 20.01 -17.99
N CYS A 161 -12.81 19.40 -17.39
CA CYS A 161 -13.86 20.12 -16.67
C CYS A 161 -13.28 20.98 -15.54
N VAL A 162 -12.37 20.43 -14.73
CA VAL A 162 -11.68 21.16 -13.66
C VAL A 162 -10.83 22.30 -14.21
N LYS A 163 -10.03 22.06 -15.27
CA LYS A 163 -9.23 23.11 -15.92
C LYS A 163 -10.09 24.24 -16.47
N ASN A 164 -11.20 23.91 -17.12
CA ASN A 164 -12.12 24.89 -17.68
C ASN A 164 -12.78 25.72 -16.58
N HIS A 165 -13.10 25.12 -15.43
CA HIS A 165 -13.62 25.85 -14.27
C HIS A 165 -12.61 26.87 -13.74
N PHE A 166 -11.35 26.46 -13.55
CA PHE A 166 -10.30 27.38 -13.10
C PHE A 166 -9.99 28.49 -14.12
N ASN A 167 -9.95 28.17 -15.41
CA ASN A 167 -9.76 29.17 -16.47
C ASN A 167 -10.91 30.19 -16.50
N SER A 168 -12.16 29.72 -16.34
CA SER A 168 -13.33 30.59 -16.29
C SER A 168 -13.33 31.52 -15.07
N GLU A 169 -12.83 31.06 -13.91
CA GLU A 169 -12.72 31.90 -12.71
C GLU A 169 -11.61 32.97 -12.83
N THR A 170 -10.53 32.69 -13.55
CA THR A 170 -9.49 33.69 -13.85
C THR A 170 -9.94 34.73 -14.87
N GLU A 171 -10.78 34.36 -15.84
CA GLU A 171 -11.38 35.30 -16.79
C GLU A 171 -12.41 36.21 -16.09
N ILE A 172 -13.28 35.66 -15.24
CA ILE A 172 -14.29 36.43 -14.48
C ILE A 172 -13.65 37.43 -13.49
N LYS A 173 -12.44 37.16 -12.99
CA LYS A 173 -11.70 38.12 -12.14
C LYS A 173 -11.05 39.26 -12.93
N ASN A 174 -10.70 39.03 -14.19
CA ASN A 174 -10.10 40.06 -15.05
C ASN A 174 -11.14 40.99 -15.70
N ASP A 175 -12.41 40.55 -15.80
CA ASP A 175 -13.53 41.35 -16.32
C ASP A 175 -14.23 42.26 -15.28
N LYS A 176 -13.75 42.28 -14.03
CA LYS A 176 -14.31 43.12 -12.94
C LYS A 176 -13.40 44.30 -12.53
N ILE A 177 -12.55 44.78 -13.45
CA ILE A 177 -11.75 46.02 -13.27
C ILE A 177 -12.49 47.20 -13.89
#